data_AF-A0A2W6D0I0-F1
#
_entry.id   AF-A0A2W6D0I0-F1
#
_cell.length_a   1.000
_cell.length_b   1.000
_cell.length_c   1.000
_cell.angle_alpha   90.00
_cell.angle_beta   90.00
_cell.angle_gamma   90.00
#
_symmetry.space_group_name_H-M   'P 1'
#
loop_
_entity.id
_entity.type
_entity.pdbx_description
1 polymer ?
#
loop_
_entity_poly.entity_id
_entity_poly.type
_entity_poly.pdbx_seq_one_letter_code
_entity_poly.pdbx_strand_id
1 'polypeptide(L)'
;MAEHILRAALARSGPPWAIRSAGTQALDGRPMAEFAARVLQERGVRVADWSTTQLTPDLIDAADLVLTAESEHRAAVVSLRPAAATRTFTLLQFARLAEASTPSPAAVSIDDLGHDLIVRARSVRGTVHPIPGRNELPDPMGMSIARFRGCAATIDRAINQIMRAAVDPLS
;
A
#
# COMPACT_ATOMS: atom_id res chain seq x y z
N MET A 1 9.80 1.07 -2.83
CA MET A 1 9.70 1.97 -1.65
C MET A 1 8.54 1.58 -0.73
N ALA A 2 7.29 1.51 -1.21
CA ALA A 2 6.11 1.28 -0.36
C ALA A 2 6.19 0.03 0.53
N GLU A 3 6.55 -1.12 -0.04
CA GLU A 3 6.74 -2.36 0.74
C GLU A 3 7.68 -2.16 1.93
N HIS A 4 8.87 -1.60 1.70
CA HIS A 4 9.88 -1.49 2.75
C HIS A 4 9.49 -0.47 3.83
N ILE A 5 8.86 0.63 3.43
CA ILE A 5 8.34 1.62 4.39
C ILE A 5 7.25 0.98 5.25
N LEU A 6 6.33 0.21 4.65
CA LEU A 6 5.27 -0.48 5.39
C LEU A 6 5.84 -1.55 6.34
N ARG A 7 6.76 -2.40 5.86
CA ARG A 7 7.45 -3.38 6.71
C ARG A 7 8.15 -2.71 7.89
N ALA A 8 8.85 -1.60 7.66
CA ALA A 8 9.52 -0.86 8.72
C ALA A 8 8.53 -0.25 9.73
N ALA A 9 7.35 0.20 9.26
CA ALA A 9 6.29 0.68 10.15
C ALA A 9 5.69 -0.45 11.00
N LEU A 10 5.40 -1.60 10.39
CA LEU A 10 4.85 -2.77 11.07
C LEU A 10 5.83 -3.37 12.09
N ALA A 11 7.12 -3.44 11.77
CA ALA A 11 8.13 -4.00 12.66
C ALA A 11 8.28 -3.22 13.98
N ARG A 12 7.87 -1.94 14.04
CA ARG A 12 7.98 -1.13 15.27
C ARG A 12 6.83 -1.39 16.24
N SER A 13 5.61 -1.56 15.74
CA SER A 13 4.41 -1.54 16.58
C SER A 13 3.14 -2.01 15.85
N GLY A 14 3.29 -2.75 14.76
CA GLY A 14 2.18 -3.14 13.91
C GLY A 14 1.81 -4.63 14.02
N PRO A 15 0.66 -4.98 13.44
CA PRO A 15 0.23 -6.36 13.30
C PRO A 15 1.19 -7.15 12.37
N PRO A 16 1.30 -8.48 12.51
CA PRO A 16 2.22 -9.32 11.75
C PRO A 16 1.70 -9.60 10.32
N TRP A 17 1.30 -8.54 9.60
CA TRP A 17 0.82 -8.68 8.22
C TRP A 17 1.92 -9.09 7.26
N ALA A 18 1.61 -10.06 6.39
CA ALA A 18 2.48 -10.45 5.30
C ALA A 18 2.45 -9.39 4.19
N ILE A 19 3.57 -8.69 3.99
CA ILE A 19 3.72 -7.68 2.94
C ILE A 19 4.47 -8.29 1.75
N ARG A 20 4.09 -7.94 0.53
CA ARG A 20 4.82 -8.23 -0.72
C ARG A 20 4.62 -7.07 -1.69
N SER A 21 5.52 -6.89 -2.66
CA SER A 21 5.29 -6.02 -3.81
C SER A 21 5.55 -6.74 -5.12
N ALA A 22 4.87 -6.28 -6.17
CA ALA A 22 5.06 -6.75 -7.54
C ALA A 22 4.76 -5.59 -8.51
N GLY A 23 5.42 -5.59 -9.67
CA GLY A 23 5.25 -4.56 -10.70
C GLY A 23 4.47 -5.09 -11.91
N THR A 24 3.58 -4.26 -12.47
CA THR A 24 2.78 -4.60 -13.66
C THR A 24 3.63 -4.80 -14.93
N GLN A 25 4.76 -4.10 -15.02
CA GLN A 25 5.73 -4.18 -16.12
C GLN A 25 7.13 -4.53 -15.60
N ALA A 26 7.22 -5.15 -14.42
CA ALA A 26 8.51 -5.54 -13.86
C ALA A 26 9.11 -6.71 -14.63
N LEU A 27 10.42 -6.62 -14.89
CA LEU A 27 11.24 -7.78 -15.23
C LEU A 27 11.75 -8.37 -13.92
N ASP A 28 11.65 -9.67 -13.72
CA ASP A 28 12.09 -10.34 -12.49
C ASP A 28 13.60 -10.17 -12.24
N GLY A 29 13.98 -10.10 -10.96
CA GLY A 29 15.38 -10.15 -10.53
C GLY A 29 16.16 -8.84 -10.70
N ARG A 30 15.51 -7.74 -11.08
CA ARG A 30 16.18 -6.43 -11.18
C ARG A 30 16.35 -5.82 -9.78
N PRO A 31 17.48 -5.13 -9.54
CA PRO A 31 17.68 -4.42 -8.29
C PRO A 31 16.72 -3.22 -8.19
N MET A 32 16.56 -2.70 -6.98
CA MET A 32 15.83 -1.45 -6.77
C MET A 32 16.54 -0.28 -7.48
N ALA A 33 15.76 0.67 -7.98
CA ALA A 33 16.30 1.92 -8.52
C ALA A 33 17.19 2.64 -7.49
N GLU A 34 18.35 3.14 -7.92
CA GLU A 34 19.38 3.70 -7.03
C GLU A 34 18.84 4.78 -6.10
N PHE A 35 18.08 5.75 -6.62
CA PHE A 35 17.49 6.80 -5.81
C PHE A 35 16.41 6.29 -4.84
N ALA A 36 15.66 5.24 -5.19
CA ALA A 36 14.74 4.60 -4.25
C ALA A 36 15.50 3.92 -3.11
N ALA A 37 16.57 3.18 -3.42
CA ALA A 37 17.41 2.54 -2.41
C ALA A 37 18.05 3.57 -1.46
N ARG A 38 18.61 4.65 -2.02
CA ARG A 38 19.20 5.76 -1.26
C ARG A 38 18.18 6.44 -0.34
N VAL A 39 16.98 6.74 -0.83
CA VAL A 39 15.92 7.35 0.00
C VAL A 39 15.45 6.41 1.12
N LEU A 40 15.41 5.09 0.89
CA LEU A 40 15.11 4.13 1.96
C LEU A 40 16.25 4.06 2.99
N GLN A 41 17.51 4.10 2.55
CA GLN A 41 18.67 4.13 3.44
C GLN A 41 18.69 5.39 4.31
N GLU A 42 18.39 6.57 3.75
CA GLU A 42 18.23 7.84 4.49
C GLU A 42 17.18 7.74 5.61
N ARG A 43 16.25 6.78 5.52
CA ARG A 43 15.18 6.52 6.49
C ARG A 43 15.50 5.39 7.46
N GLY A 44 16.72 4.85 7.43
CA GLY A 44 17.11 3.69 8.22
C GLY A 44 16.43 2.38 7.80
N VAL A 45 15.84 2.34 6.60
CA VAL A 45 15.13 1.16 6.08
C VAL A 45 16.10 0.31 5.26
N ARG A 46 16.34 -0.92 5.71
CA ARG A 46 17.22 -1.87 5.01
C ARG A 46 16.52 -2.50 3.81
N VAL A 47 17.25 -2.59 2.69
CA VAL A 47 16.82 -3.20 1.41
C VAL A 47 17.82 -4.29 1.02
N ALA A 48 18.03 -5.25 1.92
CA ALA A 48 18.86 -6.42 1.62
C ALA A 48 17.99 -7.48 0.92
N ASP A 49 18.59 -8.21 -0.02
CA ASP A 49 17.99 -9.38 -0.68
C ASP A 49 16.63 -9.13 -1.35
N TRP A 50 16.42 -7.91 -1.84
CA TRP A 50 15.21 -7.54 -2.59
C TRP A 50 15.50 -7.45 -4.08
N SER A 51 14.58 -8.01 -4.87
CA SER A 51 14.55 -7.85 -6.31
C SER A 51 13.12 -7.60 -6.78
N THR A 52 12.98 -7.01 -7.96
CA THR A 52 11.69 -6.88 -8.62
C THR A 52 11.04 -8.24 -8.84
N THR A 53 9.72 -8.26 -8.72
CA THR A 53 8.85 -9.41 -9.05
C THR A 53 7.75 -8.93 -9.98
N GLN A 54 7.52 -9.66 -11.07
CA GLN A 54 6.43 -9.40 -12.00
C GLN A 54 5.09 -9.74 -11.35
N LEU A 55 4.11 -8.87 -11.53
CA LEU A 55 2.75 -9.11 -11.09
C LEU A 55 2.19 -10.31 -11.85
N THR A 56 1.83 -11.35 -11.12
CA THR A 56 1.11 -12.50 -11.66
C THR A 56 -0.27 -12.60 -11.03
N PRO A 57 -1.20 -13.30 -11.69
CA PRO A 57 -2.51 -13.48 -11.10
C PRO A 57 -2.53 -14.27 -9.79
N ASP A 58 -1.61 -15.23 -9.62
CA ASP A 58 -1.48 -16.01 -8.36
C ASP A 58 -1.09 -15.11 -7.18
N LEU A 59 -0.25 -14.10 -7.42
CA LEU A 59 0.08 -13.09 -6.41
C LEU A 59 -1.14 -12.25 -6.03
N ILE A 60 -2.00 -11.95 -7.00
CA ILE A 60 -3.25 -11.24 -6.74
C ILE A 60 -4.18 -12.13 -5.93
N ASP A 61 -4.34 -13.41 -6.30
CA ASP A 61 -5.25 -14.35 -5.64
C ASP A 61 -4.84 -14.63 -4.18
N ALA A 62 -3.55 -14.64 -3.88
CA ALA A 62 -3.02 -14.84 -2.53
C ALA A 62 -3.13 -13.61 -1.60
N ALA A 63 -3.53 -12.44 -2.10
CA ALA A 63 -3.54 -11.20 -1.31
C ALA A 63 -4.95 -10.84 -0.79
N ASP A 64 -5.10 -10.59 0.52
CA ASP A 64 -6.37 -10.09 1.06
C ASP A 64 -6.67 -8.64 0.66
N LEU A 65 -5.62 -7.86 0.39
CA LEU A 65 -5.67 -6.45 -0.01
C LEU A 65 -4.58 -6.17 -1.05
N VAL A 66 -4.94 -5.47 -2.13
CA VAL A 66 -4.00 -4.98 -3.15
C VAL A 66 -4.00 -3.46 -3.15
N LEU A 67 -2.82 -2.87 -2.90
CA LEU A 67 -2.59 -1.43 -2.94
C LEU A 67 -1.72 -1.06 -4.12
N THR A 68 -2.24 -0.23 -5.01
CA THR A 68 -1.52 0.24 -6.21
C THR A 68 -1.05 1.68 -6.06
N ALA A 69 -0.01 2.07 -6.80
CA ALA A 69 0.45 3.45 -6.82
C ALA A 69 -0.57 4.38 -7.52
N GLU A 70 -1.15 3.91 -8.63
CA GLU A 70 -2.00 4.71 -9.51
C GLU A 70 -3.23 3.93 -9.99
N SER A 71 -4.15 4.64 -10.62
CA SER A 71 -5.41 4.09 -11.14
C SER A 71 -5.18 3.09 -12.28
N GLU A 72 -4.19 3.33 -13.15
CA GLU A 72 -3.82 2.42 -14.24
C GLU A 72 -3.30 1.08 -13.71
N HIS A 73 -2.45 1.11 -12.68
CA HIS A 73 -1.99 -0.10 -11.98
C HIS A 73 -3.17 -0.89 -11.39
N ARG A 74 -4.18 -0.20 -10.85
CA ARG A 74 -5.41 -0.85 -10.37
C ARG A 74 -6.20 -1.47 -11.52
N ALA A 75 -6.31 -0.80 -12.67
CA ALA A 75 -6.94 -1.35 -13.86
C ALA A 75 -6.22 -2.63 -14.31
N ALA A 76 -4.88 -2.65 -14.33
CA ALA A 76 -4.11 -3.84 -14.67
C ALA A 76 -4.39 -5.04 -13.75
N VAL A 77 -4.47 -4.81 -12.43
CA VAL A 77 -4.85 -5.85 -11.46
C VAL A 77 -6.25 -6.39 -11.77
N VAL A 78 -7.22 -5.51 -12.01
CA VAL A 78 -8.62 -5.91 -12.30
C VAL A 78 -8.74 -6.62 -13.64
N SER A 79 -7.96 -6.23 -14.64
CA SER A 79 -7.90 -6.93 -15.94
C SER A 79 -7.36 -8.35 -15.81
N LEU A 80 -6.36 -8.59 -14.95
CA LEU A 80 -5.82 -9.93 -14.69
C LEU A 80 -6.76 -10.78 -13.83
N ARG A 81 -7.43 -10.15 -12.85
CA ARG A 81 -8.34 -10.79 -11.89
C ARG A 81 -9.52 -9.87 -11.55
N PRO A 82 -10.65 -9.97 -12.30
CA PRO A 82 -11.82 -9.14 -12.05
C PRO A 82 -12.39 -9.25 -10.63
N ALA A 83 -12.32 -10.45 -10.03
CA ALA A 83 -12.77 -10.70 -8.66
C ALA A 83 -12.02 -9.86 -7.60
N ALA A 84 -10.79 -9.43 -7.89
CA ALA A 84 -9.98 -8.62 -6.99
C ALA A 84 -10.43 -7.15 -6.91
N ALA A 85 -11.35 -6.69 -7.76
CA ALA A 85 -11.80 -5.28 -7.82
C ALA A 85 -12.32 -4.73 -6.47
N THR A 86 -12.91 -5.61 -5.66
CA THR A 86 -13.47 -5.24 -4.36
C THR A 86 -12.41 -5.07 -3.26
N ARG A 87 -11.22 -5.66 -3.43
CA ARG A 87 -10.08 -5.57 -2.51
C ARG A 87 -8.85 -4.88 -3.11
N THR A 88 -9.02 -4.22 -4.27
CA THR A 88 -7.96 -3.45 -4.92
C THR A 88 -8.26 -1.96 -4.85
N PHE A 89 -7.30 -1.18 -4.37
CA PHE A 89 -7.36 0.26 -4.17
C PHE A 89 -6.03 0.90 -4.60
N THR A 90 -6.02 2.19 -4.89
CA THR A 90 -4.75 2.91 -4.82
C THR A 90 -4.37 3.14 -3.34
N LEU A 91 -3.06 3.26 -3.05
CA LEU A 91 -2.57 3.48 -1.68
C LEU A 91 -3.22 4.71 -1.03
N LEU A 92 -3.29 5.82 -1.77
CA LEU A 92 -3.85 7.07 -1.26
C LEU A 92 -5.38 7.01 -1.12
N GLN A 93 -6.06 6.29 -2.01
CA GLN A 93 -7.49 6.05 -1.86
C GLN A 93 -7.77 5.23 -0.60
N PHE A 94 -7.04 4.12 -0.41
CA PHE A 94 -7.25 3.26 0.75
C PHE A 94 -6.98 3.99 2.06
N ALA A 95 -5.89 4.78 2.13
CA ALA A 95 -5.58 5.59 3.31
C ALA A 95 -6.72 6.54 3.70
N ARG A 96 -7.37 7.19 2.72
CA ARG A 96 -8.54 8.05 2.98
C ARG A 96 -9.77 7.28 3.43
N LEU A 97 -10.05 6.14 2.80
CA LEU A 97 -11.20 5.31 3.16
C LEU A 97 -11.02 4.72 4.57
N ALA A 98 -9.80 4.30 4.91
CA ALA A 98 -9.42 3.86 6.24
C ALA A 98 -9.67 4.96 7.28
N GLU A 99 -9.16 6.18 7.03
CA GLU A 99 -9.34 7.35 7.91
C GLU A 99 -10.80 7.80 8.03
N ALA A 100 -11.60 7.70 6.97
CA ALA A 100 -13.02 8.06 6.97
C ALA A 100 -13.93 6.98 7.60
N SER A 101 -13.39 5.81 7.91
CA SER A 101 -14.18 4.70 8.44
C SER A 101 -14.08 4.61 9.96
N THR A 102 -15.21 4.44 10.64
CA THR A 102 -15.27 4.32 12.09
C THR A 102 -14.73 2.96 12.56
N PRO A 103 -13.82 2.88 13.55
CA PRO A 103 -13.37 1.61 14.12
C PRO A 103 -14.55 0.74 14.58
N SER A 104 -14.47 -0.57 14.33
CA SER A 104 -15.45 -1.52 14.84
C SER A 104 -15.01 -2.02 16.22
N PRO A 105 -15.88 -1.96 17.25
CA PRO A 105 -15.57 -2.53 18.57
C PRO A 105 -15.52 -4.07 18.57
N ALA A 106 -15.88 -4.71 17.44
CA ALA A 106 -15.95 -6.17 17.31
C ALA A 106 -14.63 -6.84 16.87
N ALA A 107 -13.61 -6.08 16.46
CA ALA A 107 -12.31 -6.66 16.13
C ALA A 107 -11.58 -7.06 17.42
N VAL A 108 -11.47 -8.37 17.66
CA VAL A 108 -10.96 -8.94 18.91
C VAL A 108 -9.57 -9.58 18.79
N SER A 109 -9.06 -9.74 17.57
CA SER A 109 -7.71 -10.24 17.30
C SER A 109 -6.99 -9.41 16.24
N ILE A 110 -5.68 -9.63 16.13
CA ILE A 110 -4.84 -8.91 15.16
C ILE A 110 -5.22 -9.25 13.70
N ASP A 111 -5.59 -10.50 13.42
CA ASP A 111 -6.04 -10.90 12.09
C ASP A 111 -7.39 -10.24 11.76
N ASP A 112 -8.26 -10.12 12.76
CA ASP A 112 -9.53 -9.41 12.63
C ASP A 112 -9.33 -7.92 12.33
N LEU A 113 -8.29 -7.26 12.85
CA LEU A 113 -8.01 -5.84 12.55
C LEU A 113 -7.75 -5.60 11.06
N GLY A 114 -7.00 -6.47 10.41
CA GLY A 114 -6.71 -6.35 8.98
C GLY A 114 -7.97 -6.55 8.14
N HIS A 115 -8.71 -7.61 8.43
CA HIS A 115 -9.95 -7.92 7.73
C HIS A 115 -11.02 -6.83 7.94
N ASP A 116 -11.23 -6.40 9.19
CA ASP A 116 -12.16 -5.34 9.57
C ASP A 116 -11.84 -4.03 8.84
N LEU A 117 -10.56 -3.62 8.80
CA LEU A 117 -10.15 -2.42 8.07
C LEU A 117 -10.51 -2.49 6.58
N ILE A 118 -10.31 -3.65 5.95
CA ILE A 118 -10.67 -3.86 4.53
C ILE A 118 -12.18 -3.75 4.35
N VAL A 119 -12.98 -4.39 5.21
CA VAL A 119 -14.45 -4.35 5.16
C VAL A 119 -14.97 -2.92 5.36
N ARG A 120 -14.43 -2.21 6.34
CA ARG A 120 -14.79 -0.81 6.64
C ARG A 120 -14.41 0.15 5.51
N ALA A 121 -13.21 0.03 4.96
CA ALA A 121 -12.80 0.84 3.82
C ALA A 121 -13.70 0.60 2.59
N ARG A 122 -14.22 -0.63 2.42
CA ARG A 122 -15.18 -0.96 1.35
C ARG A 122 -16.55 -0.33 1.58
N SER A 123 -17.06 -0.31 2.82
CA SER A 123 -18.40 0.20 3.11
C SER A 123 -18.52 1.72 2.86
N VAL A 124 -17.45 2.47 3.12
CA VAL A 124 -17.40 3.93 2.88
C VAL A 124 -16.91 4.30 1.48
N ARG A 125 -16.55 3.33 0.63
CA ARG A 125 -16.06 3.58 -0.74
C ARG A 125 -17.05 4.38 -1.58
N GLY A 126 -18.35 4.16 -1.42
CA GLY A 126 -19.41 4.86 -2.16
C GLY A 126 -19.77 6.24 -1.59
N THR A 127 -19.39 6.52 -0.34
CA THR A 127 -19.70 7.79 0.35
C THR A 127 -18.58 8.82 0.18
N VAL A 128 -17.34 8.36 0.02
CA VAL A 128 -16.18 9.22 -0.26
C VAL A 128 -16.09 9.49 -1.75
N HIS A 129 -16.44 10.71 -2.16
CA HIS A 129 -16.41 11.11 -3.57
C HIS A 129 -15.00 10.96 -4.16
N PRO A 130 -14.83 10.30 -5.32
CA PRO A 130 -13.54 10.23 -5.99
C PRO A 130 -13.09 11.64 -6.38
N ILE A 131 -11.91 12.06 -5.91
CA ILE A 131 -11.29 13.30 -6.37
C ILE A 131 -10.22 12.92 -7.40
N PRO A 132 -10.39 13.27 -8.69
CA PRO A 132 -9.42 12.96 -9.75
C PRO A 132 -8.01 13.44 -9.39
N GLY A 133 -6.99 12.63 -9.71
CA GLY A 133 -5.56 12.94 -9.47
C GLY A 133 -5.14 12.95 -7.99
N ARG A 134 -6.07 13.02 -7.04
CA ARG A 134 -5.74 13.08 -5.61
C ARG A 134 -5.42 11.71 -5.00
N ASN A 135 -5.66 10.63 -5.75
CA ASN A 135 -5.48 9.25 -5.31
C ASN A 135 -4.23 8.59 -5.90
N GLU A 136 -3.41 9.35 -6.63
CA GLU A 136 -2.26 8.83 -7.36
C GLU A 136 -0.99 9.17 -6.61
N LEU A 137 -0.17 8.15 -6.39
CA LEU A 137 1.16 8.33 -5.84
C LEU A 137 2.06 8.84 -6.98
N PRO A 138 2.70 10.01 -6.84
CA PRO A 138 3.53 10.55 -7.92
C PRO A 138 4.66 9.59 -8.27
N ASP A 139 4.77 9.20 -9.54
CA ASP A 139 5.86 8.36 -10.04
C ASP A 139 7.17 9.17 -10.12
N PRO A 140 8.21 8.80 -9.35
CA PRO A 140 9.50 9.49 -9.39
C PRO A 140 10.46 8.90 -10.43
N MET A 141 10.08 7.85 -11.19
CA MET A 141 10.99 7.18 -12.12
C MET A 141 11.55 8.14 -13.18
N GLY A 142 12.86 8.06 -13.42
CA GLY A 142 13.57 8.98 -14.32
C GLY A 142 13.73 10.41 -13.78
N MET A 143 13.27 10.70 -12.57
CA MET A 143 13.33 12.04 -11.97
C MET A 143 14.47 12.19 -10.94
N SER A 144 14.62 13.40 -10.42
CA SER A 144 15.61 13.73 -9.39
C SER A 144 15.34 13.03 -8.05
N ILE A 145 16.38 12.87 -7.23
CA ILE A 145 16.26 12.34 -5.87
C ILE A 145 15.24 13.10 -5.00
N ALA A 146 15.04 14.40 -5.24
CA ALA A 146 14.03 15.19 -4.54
C ALA A 146 12.60 14.67 -4.80
N ARG A 147 12.31 14.18 -6.02
CA ARG A 147 11.03 13.56 -6.36
C ARG A 147 10.86 12.21 -5.69
N PHE A 148 11.92 11.40 -5.61
CA PHE A 148 11.91 10.16 -4.82
C PHE A 148 11.63 10.43 -3.34
N ARG A 149 12.25 11.46 -2.74
CA ARG A 149 11.99 11.86 -1.34
C ARG A 149 10.54 12.30 -1.13
N GLY A 150 10.00 13.11 -2.04
CA GLY A 150 8.59 13.55 -1.99
C GLY A 150 7.60 12.39 -2.14
N CYS A 151 7.90 11.43 -3.03
CA CYS A 151 7.13 10.20 -3.18
C CYS A 151 7.18 9.38 -1.88
N ALA A 152 8.37 9.16 -1.30
CA ALA A 152 8.52 8.46 -0.03
C ALA A 152 7.78 9.14 1.14
N ALA A 153 7.82 10.47 1.24
CA ALA A 153 7.06 11.22 2.26
C ALA A 153 5.54 11.08 2.07
N THR A 154 5.08 10.92 0.83
CA THR A 154 3.67 10.67 0.53
C THR A 154 3.26 9.25 0.93
N ILE A 155 4.12 8.26 0.67
CA ILE A 155 3.95 6.88 1.14
C ILE A 155 3.88 6.84 2.68
N ASP A 156 4.82 7.50 3.37
CA ASP A 156 4.85 7.52 4.84
C ASP A 156 3.54 8.03 5.44
N ARG A 157 3.01 9.16 4.92
CA ARG A 157 1.75 9.73 5.40
C ARG A 157 0.58 8.76 5.21
N ALA A 158 0.48 8.16 4.02
CA ALA A 158 -0.58 7.21 3.71
C ALA A 158 -0.52 5.96 4.61
N ILE A 159 0.67 5.40 4.82
CA ILE A 159 0.87 4.26 5.71
C ILE A 159 0.53 4.64 7.15
N ASN A 160 0.96 5.80 7.64
CA ASN A 160 0.62 6.23 9.00
C ASN A 160 -0.90 6.41 9.20
N GLN A 161 -1.62 6.90 8.18
CA GLN A 161 -3.09 6.96 8.23
C GLN A 161 -3.73 5.58 8.31
N ILE A 162 -3.28 4.64 7.46
CA ILE A 162 -3.76 3.25 7.47
C ILE A 162 -3.48 2.59 8.82
N MET A 163 -2.25 2.75 9.34
CA MET A 163 -1.84 2.16 10.60
C MET A 163 -2.65 2.69 11.77
N ARG A 164 -2.91 4.01 11.83
CA ARG A 164 -3.79 4.60 12.85
C ARG A 164 -5.19 4.02 12.77
N ALA A 165 -5.79 4.02 11.57
CA ALA A 165 -7.14 3.46 11.38
C ALA A 165 -7.25 1.96 11.71
N ALA A 166 -6.13 1.22 11.67
CA ALA A 166 -6.06 -0.19 12.04
C ALA A 166 -5.96 -0.41 13.56
N VAL A 167 -5.25 0.46 14.30
CA VAL A 167 -4.91 0.26 15.72
C VAL A 167 -5.72 1.14 16.69
N ASP A 168 -6.55 2.05 16.18
CA ASP A 168 -7.42 2.92 16.99
C ASP A 168 -8.80 2.32 17.42
N PRO A 169 -8.96 1.00 17.69
CA PRO A 169 -10.06 0.52 18.54
C PRO A 169 -9.76 0.57 20.05
N LEU A 170 -8.54 0.95 20.48
CA LEU A 170 -8.04 0.75 21.86
C LEU A 170 -7.59 2.03 22.60
N SER A 171 -7.87 3.22 22.07
CA SER A 171 -7.52 4.51 22.70
C SER A 171 -8.65 5.09 23.55
#